data_AF-A0A355VU41-F1
#
_entry.id   AF-A0A355VU41-F1
#
_cell.length_a   1.000
_cell.length_b   1.000
_cell.length_c   1.000
_cell.angle_alpha   90.00
_cell.angle_beta   90.00
_cell.angle_gamma   90.00
#
_symmetry.space_group_name_H-M   'P 1'
#
loop_
_entity.id
_entity.type
_entity.pdbx_description
1 polymer ?
#
loop_
_entity_poly.entity_id
_entity_poly.type
_entity_poly.pdbx_seq_one_letter_code
_entity_poly.pdbx_strand_id
1 'polypeptide(L)'
;MTRQHPTAQLVLKCLGNPSSNELSCLIASVGLLQNLGALRALVSEGIIQGHMGLHIKNMIYQLEATPEQKEYIQHSLHQKLKSQKHISESDAKEALAEITKVA
;
A
#
# COMPACT_ATOMS: atom_id res chain seq x y z
N MET A 1 -10.53 -28.19 22.71
CA MET A 1 -9.56 -27.20 22.19
C MET A 1 -9.59 -25.88 22.97
N THR A 2 -10.68 -25.10 22.98
CA THR A 2 -10.73 -23.80 23.70
C THR A 2 -10.58 -23.91 25.22
N ARG A 3 -10.95 -25.04 25.82
CA ARG A 3 -10.78 -25.35 27.25
C ARG A 3 -9.40 -25.86 27.66
N GLN A 4 -8.51 -26.17 26.71
CA GLN A 4 -7.19 -26.74 27.03
C GLN A 4 -6.09 -25.68 26.96
N HIS A 5 -6.13 -24.80 25.96
CA HIS A 5 -5.12 -23.75 25.82
C HIS A 5 -5.40 -22.57 26.77
N PRO A 6 -4.48 -22.22 27.69
CA PRO A 6 -4.71 -21.15 28.67
C PRO A 6 -5.06 -19.79 28.03
N THR A 7 -4.41 -19.44 26.93
CA THR A 7 -4.71 -18.20 26.18
C THR A 7 -6.12 -18.17 25.62
N ALA A 8 -6.63 -19.29 25.10
CA ALA A 8 -7.98 -19.35 24.56
C ALA A 8 -9.03 -19.15 25.68
N GLN A 9 -8.77 -19.71 26.87
CA GLN A 9 -9.62 -19.48 28.04
C GLN A 9 -9.59 -18.02 28.50
N LEU A 10 -8.41 -17.39 28.53
CA LEU A 10 -8.26 -15.99 28.92
C LEU A 10 -9.00 -15.07 27.95
N VAL A 11 -8.86 -15.28 26.64
CA VAL A 11 -9.57 -14.48 25.62
C VAL A 11 -11.08 -14.65 25.73
N LEU A 12 -11.58 -15.87 25.94
CA LEU A 12 -13.02 -16.09 26.16
C LEU A 12 -13.54 -15.39 27.42
N LYS A 13 -12.74 -15.37 28.50
CA LYS A 13 -13.07 -14.61 29.71
C LYS A 13 -13.11 -13.09 29.45
N CYS A 14 -12.15 -12.56 28.68
CA CYS A 14 -12.15 -11.15 28.28
C CYS A 14 -13.39 -10.78 27.44
N LEU A 15 -13.89 -11.71 26.63
CA LEU A 15 -15.12 -11.55 25.85
C LEU A 15 -16.41 -11.75 26.66
N GLY A 16 -16.32 -12.03 27.97
CA GLY A 16 -17.50 -12.26 28.82
C GLY A 16 -18.05 -13.69 28.80
N ASN A 17 -17.25 -14.67 28.37
CA ASN A 17 -17.63 -16.09 28.21
C ASN A 17 -18.92 -16.29 27.39
N PRO A 18 -18.96 -15.81 26.13
CA PRO A 18 -20.13 -15.95 25.29
C PRO A 18 -20.47 -17.42 25.00
N SER A 19 -21.75 -17.68 24.74
CA SER A 19 -22.19 -18.93 24.11
C SER A 19 -21.56 -19.11 22.72
N SER A 20 -21.61 -20.34 22.19
CA SER A 20 -21.12 -20.63 20.84
C SER A 20 -21.81 -19.78 19.77
N ASN A 21 -23.10 -19.52 19.93
CA ASN A 21 -23.89 -18.72 18.98
C ASN A 21 -23.47 -17.25 19.03
N GLU A 22 -23.33 -16.69 20.23
CA GLU A 22 -22.86 -15.31 20.41
C GLU A 22 -21.43 -15.14 19.88
N LEU A 23 -20.54 -16.09 20.17
CA LEU A 23 -19.17 -16.08 19.66
C LEU A 23 -19.14 -16.14 18.13
N SER A 24 -20.00 -16.95 17.52
CA SER A 24 -20.14 -17.04 16.06
C SER A 24 -20.56 -15.68 15.46
N CYS A 25 -21.56 -15.04 16.05
CA CYS A 25 -22.00 -13.71 15.62
C CYS A 25 -20.91 -12.64 15.78
N LEU A 26 -20.17 -12.66 16.89
CA LEU A 26 -19.03 -11.76 17.11
C LEU A 26 -17.95 -11.94 16.04
N ILE A 27 -17.56 -13.19 15.75
CA ILE A 27 -16.55 -13.50 14.72
C ILE A 27 -17.03 -13.02 13.34
N ALA A 28 -18.29 -13.29 12.98
CA ALA A 28 -18.86 -12.84 11.71
C ALA A 28 -18.86 -11.31 11.60
N SER A 29 -19.23 -10.61 12.68
CA SER A 29 -19.23 -9.13 12.73
C SER A 29 -17.83 -8.56 12.56
N VAL A 30 -16.83 -9.14 13.24
CA VAL A 30 -15.42 -8.75 13.09
C VAL A 30 -14.92 -9.01 11.66
N GLY A 31 -15.29 -10.15 11.06
CA GLY A 31 -14.95 -10.45 9.66
C GLY A 31 -15.53 -9.44 8.68
N LEU A 32 -16.78 -9.00 8.89
CA LEU A 32 -17.40 -7.94 8.08
C LEU A 32 -16.70 -6.60 8.26
N LEU A 33 -16.36 -6.22 9.50
CA LEU A 33 -15.59 -5.00 9.79
C LEU A 33 -14.22 -5.05 9.10
N GLN A 34 -13.53 -6.19 9.17
CA GLN A 34 -12.24 -6.39 8.52
C GLN A 34 -12.33 -6.26 7.00
N ASN A 35 -13.36 -6.87 6.39
CA ASN A 35 -13.63 -6.73 4.95
C ASN A 35 -13.88 -5.27 4.56
N LEU A 36 -14.73 -4.56 5.31
CA LEU A 36 -14.99 -3.14 5.08
C LEU A 36 -13.72 -2.29 5.22
N GLY A 37 -12.91 -2.54 6.25
CA GLY A 37 -11.64 -1.87 6.46
C GLY A 37 -10.66 -2.11 5.30
N ALA A 38 -10.56 -3.35 4.80
CA ALA A 38 -9.73 -3.70 3.66
C ALA A 38 -10.19 -3.00 2.37
N LEU A 39 -11.49 -3.02 2.07
CA LEU A 39 -12.05 -2.32 0.92
C LEU A 39 -11.78 -0.81 1.01
N ARG A 40 -12.02 -0.20 2.18
CA ARG A 40 -11.74 1.23 2.41
C ARG A 40 -10.27 1.54 2.18
N ALA A 41 -9.37 0.70 2.68
CA ALA A 41 -7.92 0.85 2.48
C ALA A 41 -7.56 0.79 0.98
N LEU A 42 -8.07 -0.20 0.24
CA LEU A 42 -7.81 -0.37 -1.20
C LEU A 42 -8.28 0.82 -2.04
N VAL A 43 -9.38 1.47 -1.67
CA VAL A 43 -9.91 2.66 -2.37
C VAL A 43 -9.39 3.98 -1.81
N SER A 44 -8.57 3.96 -0.76
CA SER A 44 -8.04 5.18 -0.15
C SER A 44 -6.88 5.74 -0.98
N GLU A 45 -6.97 7.04 -1.32
CA GLU A 45 -5.93 7.73 -2.08
C GLU A 45 -4.55 7.63 -1.41
N GLY A 46 -4.47 7.68 -0.08
CA GLY A 46 -3.19 7.64 0.63
C GLY A 46 -2.38 6.36 0.37
N ILE A 47 -3.03 5.20 0.25
CA ILE A 47 -2.34 3.93 -0.04
C ILE A 47 -1.84 3.93 -1.48
N ILE A 48 -2.68 4.37 -2.42
CA ILE A 48 -2.34 4.44 -3.85
C ILE A 48 -1.21 5.46 -4.07
N GLN A 49 -1.27 6.63 -3.46
CA GLN A 49 -0.24 7.66 -3.54
C GLN A 49 1.10 7.17 -2.94
N GLY A 50 1.06 6.50 -1.78
CA GLY A 50 2.23 5.90 -1.17
C GLY A 50 2.86 4.81 -2.06
N HIS A 51 2.03 3.93 -2.62
CA HIS A 51 2.46 2.90 -3.56
C HIS A 51 3.10 3.49 -4.82
N MET A 52 2.47 4.50 -5.43
CA MET A 52 3.02 5.15 -6.62
C MET A 52 4.31 5.92 -6.34
N GLY A 53 4.45 6.52 -5.15
CA GLY A 53 5.69 7.15 -4.72
C GLY A 53 6.84 6.14 -4.60
N LEU A 54 6.59 4.95 -4.05
CA LEU A 54 7.56 3.85 -4.02
C LEU A 54 7.85 3.31 -5.43
N HIS A 55 6.83 3.18 -6.26
CA HIS A 55 6.97 2.73 -7.64
C HIS A 55 7.89 3.65 -8.46
N ILE A 56 7.72 4.97 -8.36
CA ILE A 56 8.61 5.97 -8.98
C ILE A 56 10.05 5.80 -8.48
N LYS A 57 10.25 5.68 -7.17
CA LYS A 57 11.59 5.47 -6.58
C LYS A 57 12.25 4.20 -7.11
N ASN A 58 11.52 3.11 -7.25
CA ASN A 58 12.03 1.85 -7.78
C ASN A 58 12.46 1.99 -9.26
N MET A 59 11.66 2.66 -10.10
CA MET A 59 12.03 2.91 -11.49
C MET A 59 13.31 3.76 -11.58
N ILE A 60 13.43 4.81 -10.76
CA ILE A 60 14.62 5.66 -10.74
C ILE A 60 15.85 4.87 -10.25
N TYR A 61 15.68 3.98 -9.28
CA TYR A 61 16.78 3.18 -8.74
C TYR A 61 17.36 2.20 -9.77
N GLN A 62 16.53 1.71 -10.69
CA GLN A 62 16.96 0.84 -11.79
C GLN A 62 17.75 1.58 -12.88
N LEU A 63 17.75 2.92 -12.86
CA LEU A 63 18.47 3.74 -13.83
C LEU A 63 19.87 4.11 -13.30
N GLU A 64 20.86 4.03 -14.17
CA GLU A 64 22.21 4.53 -13.93
C GLU A 64 22.22 6.07 -14.09
N ALA A 65 21.67 6.76 -13.10
CA ALA A 65 21.52 8.22 -13.08
C ALA A 65 22.29 8.86 -11.91
N THR A 66 22.86 10.06 -12.14
CA THR A 66 23.47 10.89 -11.08
C THR A 66 22.40 11.40 -10.10
N PRO A 67 22.77 11.88 -8.90
CA PRO A 67 21.81 12.46 -7.95
C PRO A 67 20.94 13.57 -8.58
N GLU A 68 21.53 14.45 -9.37
CA GLU A 68 20.83 15.57 -10.04
C GLU A 68 19.85 15.05 -11.09
N GLN A 69 20.26 14.04 -11.86
CA GLN A 69 19.40 13.38 -12.84
C GLN A 69 18.22 12.67 -12.18
N LYS A 70 18.46 11.99 -11.04
CA LYS A 70 17.41 11.31 -10.28
C LYS A 70 16.35 12.29 -9.77
N GLU A 71 16.77 13.46 -9.30
CA GLU A 71 15.86 14.50 -8.84
C GLU A 71 14.99 15.05 -9.99
N TYR A 72 15.59 15.29 -11.17
CA TYR A 72 14.86 15.69 -12.37
C TYR A 72 13.84 14.63 -12.81
N ILE A 73 14.26 13.35 -12.91
CA ILE A 73 13.39 12.24 -13.33
C ILE A 73 12.22 12.12 -12.35
N GLN A 74 12.46 12.22 -11.05
CA GLN A 74 11.41 12.20 -10.03
C GLN A 74 10.38 13.31 -10.24
N HIS A 75 10.83 14.55 -10.46
CA HIS A 75 9.93 15.66 -10.71
C HIS A 75 9.14 15.47 -12.01
N SER A 76 9.79 15.05 -13.10
CA SER A 76 9.15 14.80 -14.40
C SER A 76 8.06 13.71 -14.30
N LEU A 77 8.37 12.58 -13.66
CA LEU A 77 7.43 11.48 -13.47
C LEU A 77 6.24 11.88 -12.58
N HIS A 78 6.45 12.68 -11.54
CA HIS A 78 5.35 13.21 -10.73
C HIS A 78 4.43 14.15 -11.53
N GLN A 79 4.98 14.98 -12.41
CA GLN A 79 4.19 15.85 -13.29
C GLN A 79 3.40 15.03 -14.31
N LYS A 80 4.02 14.02 -14.93
CA LYS A 80 3.37 13.12 -15.89
C LYS A 80 2.25 12.29 -15.23
N LEU A 81 2.48 11.81 -14.00
CA LEU A 81 1.45 11.10 -13.22
C LEU A 81 0.23 11.99 -12.93
N LYS A 82 0.43 13.28 -12.65
CA LYS A 82 -0.67 14.23 -12.42
C LYS A 82 -1.49 14.51 -13.68
N SER A 83 -0.86 14.54 -14.86
CA SER A 83 -1.54 14.87 -16.12
C SER A 83 -2.15 13.66 -16.83
N GLN A 84 -1.46 12.51 -16.85
CA GLN A 84 -1.84 11.31 -17.63
C GLN A 84 -2.39 10.16 -16.77
N LYS A 85 -2.33 10.26 -15.43
CA LYS A 85 -2.74 9.22 -14.46
C LYS A 85 -2.06 7.85 -14.60
N HIS A 86 -1.10 7.71 -15.51
CA HIS A 86 -0.27 6.51 -15.66
C HIS A 86 1.20 6.92 -15.82
N ILE A 87 2.10 6.00 -15.47
CA ILE A 87 3.55 6.09 -15.70
C ILE A 87 4.10 4.68 -15.93
N SER A 88 5.23 4.59 -16.62
CA SER A 88 5.90 3.35 -17.02
C SER A 88 7.42 3.52 -16.96
N GLU A 89 8.16 2.40 -17.06
CA GLU A 89 9.61 2.43 -17.17
C GLU A 89 10.11 3.17 -18.43
N SER A 90 9.32 3.18 -19.52
CA SER A 90 9.66 3.96 -20.71
C SER A 90 9.73 5.45 -20.40
N ASP A 91 8.78 5.95 -19.61
CA ASP A 91 8.72 7.35 -19.22
C ASP A 91 9.95 7.76 -18.40
N ALA A 92 10.44 6.86 -17.54
CA ALA A 92 11.63 7.10 -16.75
C ALA A 92 12.91 7.16 -17.62
N LYS A 93 13.01 6.29 -18.63
CA LYS A 93 14.12 6.30 -19.61
C LYS A 93 14.08 7.51 -20.52
N GLU A 94 12.90 7.93 -20.95
CA GLU A 94 12.68 9.16 -21.72
C GLU A 94 13.15 10.38 -20.93
N ALA A 95 12.73 10.50 -19.66
CA ALA A 95 13.16 11.59 -18.79
C ALA A 95 14.68 11.64 -18.57
N LEU A 96 15.34 10.48 -18.45
CA LEU A 96 16.80 10.40 -18.38
C LEU A 96 17.46 10.87 -19.69
N ALA A 97 16.91 10.45 -20.84
CA ALA A 97 17.43 10.86 -22.15
C ALA A 97 17.26 12.37 -22.41
N GLU A 98 16.18 12.99 -21.90
CA GLU A 98 15.95 14.43 -21.98
C GLU A 98 17.01 15.22 -21.22
N ILE A 99 17.25 14.92 -19.94
CA ILE A 99 18.25 15.65 -19.14
C ILE A 99 19.67 15.44 -19.65
N THR A 100 19.97 14.27 -20.21
CA THR A 100 21.30 13.96 -20.78
C THR A 100 21.58 14.71 -22.08
N LYS A 101 20.54 15.14 -22.81
CA LYS A 101 20.71 15.98 -24.03
C LYS A 101 20.92 17.46 -23.71
N VAL A 102 20.55 17.90 -22.50
CA VAL A 102 20.61 19.29 -22.06
C VAL A 102 21.91 19.59 -21.29
N ALA A 103 22.56 18.55 -20.76
CA ALA A 103 23.88 18.60 -20.11
C ALA A 103 25.03 18.50 -21.14
#